data_AF-A0A1F4VBP1-F1
#
_entry.id   AF-A0A1F4VBP1-F1
#
_cell.length_a   1.000
_cell.length_b   1.000
_cell.length_c   1.000
_cell.angle_alpha   90.00
_cell.angle_beta   90.00
_cell.angle_gamma   90.00
#
_symmetry.space_group_name_H-M   'P 1'
#
loop_
_entity.id
_entity.type
_entity.pdbx_description
1 polymer ?
#
loop_
_entity_poly.entity_id
_entity_poly.type
_entity_poly.pdbx_seq_one_letter_code
_entity_poly.pdbx_strand_id
1 'polypeptide(L)'
;MLELRHFRFLNPEWFRKPQSKLEATLRIPLVTKEIGILALTRVFPLIAIFSLTIRFLITFPIIPIVLGVFLYILFELWVLERWYKNNLLPYHIKNIDFVNKMEIPVDSNALIGNIEKSIRMSAYGIVRIGYVGLASWGWEMLFKFIYPLIARDKEYIYSDLLIGMPNKVLEFNQTLWEVANETDNSKKVMMYQSFLDKFGSVVDDMDLSFRTFREKPNAIKILLDLNKDTIEPDIDHQKTLNRYQSTLNSVKLIIPFPFFINLVNKVRANVVLREDRRFYEFVMDYKIRVMILELGKRKNIAESELFNKSWEELKK
;
A
#
# COMPACT_ATOMS: atom_id res chain seq x y z
N MET A 1 16.43 -5.58 -17.66
CA MET A 1 15.52 -4.59 -17.00
C MET A 1 14.40 -5.23 -16.15
N LEU A 2 14.37 -6.56 -15.99
CA LEU A 2 13.36 -7.30 -15.18
C LEU A 2 13.83 -7.65 -13.75
N GLU A 3 15.13 -7.60 -13.48
CA GLU A 3 15.71 -8.03 -12.19
C GLU A 3 15.62 -6.97 -11.08
N LEU A 4 15.33 -5.70 -11.40
CA LEU A 4 15.15 -4.63 -10.41
C LEU A 4 13.74 -4.58 -9.78
N ARG A 5 12.78 -5.40 -10.26
CA ARG A 5 11.41 -5.45 -9.70
C ARG A 5 11.27 -6.41 -8.51
N HIS A 6 12.18 -7.38 -8.36
CA HIS A 6 11.99 -8.50 -7.44
C HIS A 6 12.61 -8.31 -6.04
N PHE A 7 13.36 -7.22 -5.81
CA PHE A 7 14.03 -6.97 -4.52
C PHE A 7 13.67 -5.65 -3.82
N ARG A 8 12.60 -4.95 -4.22
CA ARG A 8 12.12 -3.77 -3.45
C ARG A 8 11.37 -4.13 -2.16
N PHE A 9 11.04 -5.40 -1.94
CA PHE A 9 10.14 -5.84 -0.86
C PHE A 9 10.80 -6.13 0.50
N LEU A 10 12.13 -6.08 0.58
CA LEU A 10 12.88 -6.34 1.82
C LEU A 10 13.65 -5.13 2.37
N ASN A 11 13.44 -3.94 1.82
CA ASN A 11 13.65 -2.76 2.63
C ASN A 11 12.39 -2.58 3.48
N PRO A 12 12.48 -2.40 4.81
CA PRO A 12 11.36 -1.83 5.54
C PRO A 12 11.06 -0.48 4.85
N GLU A 13 10.02 -0.46 4.00
CA GLU A 13 9.63 0.72 3.21
C GLU A 13 9.18 1.87 4.13
N TRP A 14 9.03 1.59 5.42
CA TRP A 14 8.83 2.57 6.46
C TRP A 14 10.11 2.68 7.28
N PHE A 15 10.49 3.92 7.59
CA PHE A 15 11.64 4.28 8.40
C PHE A 15 12.99 4.26 7.68
N ARG A 16 13.14 4.98 6.56
CA ARG A 16 14.49 5.31 6.10
C ARG A 16 15.15 6.13 7.19
N LYS A 17 16.25 5.62 7.74
CA LYS A 17 17.05 6.36 8.72
C LYS A 17 17.93 7.38 7.97
N PRO A 18 18.15 8.58 8.53
CA PRO A 18 17.63 9.07 9.82
C PRO A 18 16.18 9.59 9.73
N GLN A 19 15.38 9.32 10.77
CA GLN A 19 14.04 9.90 10.95
C GLN A 19 14.13 11.31 11.53
N SER A 20 13.20 12.18 11.16
CA SER A 20 13.04 13.50 11.72
C SER A 20 12.55 13.46 13.17
N LYS A 21 12.98 14.43 13.99
CA LYS A 21 12.58 14.52 15.41
C LYS A 21 11.07 14.75 15.54
N LEU A 22 10.49 15.46 14.58
CA LEU A 22 9.05 15.69 14.52
C LEU A 22 8.30 14.37 14.34
N GLU A 23 8.69 13.58 13.34
CA GLU A 23 8.08 12.28 13.06
C GLU A 23 8.14 11.34 14.28
N ALA A 24 9.32 11.27 14.91
CA ALA A 24 9.58 10.43 16.06
C ALA A 24 8.73 10.75 17.30
N THR A 25 8.29 12.01 17.44
CA THR A 25 7.53 12.47 18.61
C THR A 25 6.04 12.72 18.32
N LEU A 26 5.66 12.83 17.06
CA LEU A 26 4.27 13.08 16.64
C LEU A 26 3.55 11.79 16.24
N ARG A 27 4.01 11.12 15.17
CA ARG A 27 3.24 10.01 14.55
C ARG A 27 3.73 8.63 14.95
N ILE A 28 5.04 8.42 15.12
CA ILE A 28 5.60 7.10 15.49
C ILE A 28 4.98 6.50 16.77
N PRO A 29 4.75 7.27 17.86
CA PRO A 29 4.11 6.73 19.05
C PRO A 29 2.68 6.23 18.78
N LEU A 30 1.93 6.94 17.92
CA LEU A 30 0.56 6.56 17.54
C LEU A 30 0.55 5.34 16.62
N VAL A 31 1.45 5.29 15.64
CA VAL A 31 1.63 4.11 14.78
C VAL A 31 1.98 2.88 15.62
N THR A 32 2.92 3.01 16.57
CA THR A 32 3.32 1.92 17.48
C THR A 32 2.14 1.43 18.31
N LYS A 33 1.34 2.34 18.85
CA LYS A 33 0.11 2.00 19.58
C LYS A 33 -0.89 1.24 18.70
N GLU A 34 -1.14 1.72 17.49
CA GLU A 34 -2.06 1.07 16.55
C GLU A 34 -1.55 -0.31 16.11
N ILE A 35 -0.23 -0.51 15.94
CA ILE A 35 0.38 -1.82 15.71
C ILE A 35 0.06 -2.77 16.88
N GLY A 36 0.22 -2.30 18.13
CA GLY A 36 -0.12 -3.10 19.30
C GLY A 36 -1.59 -3.52 19.34
N ILE A 37 -2.51 -2.59 19.04
CA ILE A 37 -3.96 -2.87 18.96
C ILE A 37 -4.26 -3.89 17.85
N LEU A 38 -3.65 -3.71 16.67
CA LEU A 38 -3.83 -4.61 15.56
C LEU A 38 -3.32 -6.02 15.90
N ALA A 39 -2.13 -6.12 16.52
CA ALA A 39 -1.59 -7.39 16.95
C ALA A 39 -2.54 -8.10 17.92
N LEU A 40 -3.08 -7.40 18.93
CA LEU A 40 -4.01 -7.98 19.92
C LEU A 40 -5.35 -8.40 19.31
N THR A 41 -5.85 -7.68 18.32
CA THR A 41 -7.19 -7.94 17.75
C THR A 41 -7.17 -8.90 16.58
N ARG A 42 -6.05 -9.00 15.85
CA ARG A 42 -5.96 -9.76 14.61
C ARG A 42 -4.86 -10.78 14.55
N VAL A 43 -3.77 -10.68 15.33
CA VAL A 43 -2.64 -11.62 15.25
C VAL A 43 -2.60 -12.58 16.44
N PHE A 44 -2.72 -12.06 17.66
CA PHE A 44 -2.70 -12.86 18.89
C PHE A 44 -3.86 -13.87 18.98
N PRO A 45 -5.11 -13.54 18.60
CA PRO A 45 -6.17 -14.54 18.54
C PRO A 45 -5.82 -15.67 17.57
N LEU A 46 -5.12 -15.39 16.46
CA LEU A 46 -4.64 -16.42 15.53
C LEU A 46 -3.62 -17.33 16.22
N ILE A 47 -2.62 -16.75 16.88
CA ILE A 47 -1.56 -17.50 17.57
C ILE A 47 -2.17 -18.35 18.70
N ALA A 48 -3.13 -17.81 19.45
CA ALA A 48 -3.79 -18.51 20.54
C ALA A 48 -4.66 -19.67 20.04
N ILE A 49 -5.48 -19.45 18.99
CA ILE A 49 -6.29 -20.51 18.36
C ILE A 49 -5.38 -21.60 17.78
N PHE A 50 -4.32 -21.21 17.07
CA PHE A 50 -3.32 -22.13 16.51
C PHE A 50 -2.62 -22.95 17.61
N SER A 51 -2.21 -22.30 18.70
CA SER A 51 -1.58 -22.97 19.85
C SER A 51 -2.54 -23.94 20.54
N LEU A 52 -3.82 -23.57 20.67
CA LEU A 52 -4.87 -24.44 21.20
C LEU A 52 -5.14 -25.63 20.27
N THR A 53 -5.14 -25.42 18.94
CA THR A 53 -5.30 -26.51 17.97
C THR A 53 -4.11 -27.46 18.02
N ILE A 54 -2.87 -26.95 18.06
CA ILE A 54 -1.67 -27.78 18.26
C ILE A 54 -1.78 -28.59 19.54
N ARG A 55 -2.21 -27.97 20.66
CA ARG A 55 -2.33 -28.66 21.95
C ARG A 55 -3.40 -29.76 21.95
N PHE A 56 -4.49 -29.57 21.21
CA PHE A 56 -5.53 -30.60 20.98
C PHE A 56 -5.04 -31.72 20.04
N LEU A 57 -4.16 -31.37 19.10
CA LEU A 57 -3.63 -32.24 18.04
C LEU A 57 -2.36 -33.01 18.41
N ILE A 58 -1.73 -32.76 19.56
CA ILE A 58 -0.69 -33.67 20.12
C ILE A 58 -1.23 -35.11 20.27
N THR A 59 -2.55 -35.28 20.25
CA THR A 59 -3.26 -36.57 20.33
C THR A 59 -3.50 -37.27 18.96
N PHE A 60 -3.32 -36.61 17.80
CA PHE A 60 -3.58 -37.19 16.46
C PHE A 60 -2.52 -36.77 15.41
N PRO A 61 -2.17 -37.63 14.44
CA PRO A 61 -0.91 -37.51 13.69
C PRO A 61 -0.93 -36.37 12.67
N ILE A 62 -0.08 -35.34 12.83
CA ILE A 62 0.47 -34.32 11.87
C ILE A 62 -0.43 -33.78 10.71
N ILE A 63 -1.16 -34.62 9.97
CA ILE A 63 -1.98 -34.29 8.80
C ILE A 63 -3.14 -33.32 9.13
N PRO A 64 -3.98 -33.53 10.17
CA PRO A 64 -4.98 -32.55 10.61
C PRO A 64 -4.40 -31.20 11.08
N ILE A 65 -3.15 -31.13 11.56
CA ILE A 65 -2.49 -29.85 11.87
C ILE A 65 -2.25 -29.08 10.57
N VAL A 66 -1.62 -29.71 9.59
CA VAL A 66 -1.34 -29.08 8.29
C VAL A 66 -2.64 -28.67 7.59
N LEU A 67 -3.66 -29.53 7.61
CA LEU A 67 -4.96 -29.25 6.99
C LEU A 67 -5.73 -28.15 7.72
N GLY A 68 -5.76 -28.14 9.06
CA GLY A 68 -6.43 -27.12 9.84
C GLY A 68 -5.81 -25.74 9.68
N VAL A 69 -4.48 -25.67 9.68
CA VAL A 69 -3.72 -24.44 9.43
C VAL A 69 -3.98 -23.94 8.01
N PHE A 70 -3.97 -24.83 7.03
CA PHE A 70 -4.26 -24.49 5.64
C PHE A 70 -5.69 -23.96 5.44
N LEU A 71 -6.71 -24.64 5.96
CA LEU A 71 -8.11 -24.22 5.89
C LEU A 71 -8.35 -22.89 6.62
N TYR A 72 -7.68 -22.68 7.74
CA TYR A 72 -7.79 -21.45 8.52
C TYR A 72 -7.12 -20.26 7.83
N ILE A 73 -5.94 -20.46 7.24
CA ILE A 73 -5.28 -19.44 6.43
C ILE A 73 -6.20 -19.05 5.24
N LEU A 74 -6.84 -20.03 4.58
CA LEU A 74 -7.84 -19.78 3.53
C LEU A 74 -9.07 -19.00 4.01
N PHE A 75 -9.50 -19.21 5.26
CA PHE A 75 -10.59 -18.44 5.87
C PHE A 75 -10.16 -16.98 6.13
N GLU A 76 -8.98 -16.76 6.72
CA GLU A 76 -8.44 -15.42 6.97
C GLU A 76 -8.29 -14.61 5.69
N LEU A 77 -7.98 -15.22 4.54
CA LEU A 77 -8.02 -14.51 3.25
C LEU A 77 -9.37 -13.89 2.94
N TRP A 78 -10.39 -14.73 3.03
CA TRP A 78 -11.72 -14.36 2.63
C TRP A 78 -12.23 -13.26 3.57
N VAL A 79 -11.89 -13.37 4.85
CA VAL A 79 -12.16 -12.34 5.85
C VAL A 79 -11.36 -11.07 5.58
N LEU A 80 -10.07 -11.17 5.23
CA LEU A 80 -9.19 -10.03 4.98
C LEU A 80 -9.67 -9.22 3.78
N GLU A 81 -9.93 -9.87 2.65
CA GLU A 81 -10.43 -9.21 1.44
C GLU A 81 -11.77 -8.52 1.71
N ARG A 82 -12.70 -9.24 2.36
CA ARG A 82 -14.02 -8.69 2.71
C ARG A 82 -13.90 -7.54 3.70
N TRP A 83 -13.05 -7.66 4.71
CA TRP A 83 -12.81 -6.60 5.69
C TRP A 83 -12.15 -5.38 5.04
N TYR A 84 -11.19 -5.58 4.15
CA TYR A 84 -10.55 -4.51 3.39
C TYR A 84 -11.58 -3.75 2.55
N LYS A 85 -12.29 -4.46 1.67
CA LYS A 85 -13.21 -3.86 0.70
C LYS A 85 -14.43 -3.22 1.36
N ASN A 86 -15.02 -3.86 2.36
CA ASN A 86 -16.31 -3.42 2.91
C ASN A 86 -16.17 -2.52 4.14
N ASN A 87 -15.03 -2.56 4.85
CA ASN A 87 -14.88 -1.82 6.11
C ASN A 87 -13.67 -0.87 6.07
N LEU A 88 -12.46 -1.40 5.87
CA LEU A 88 -11.25 -0.61 6.04
C LEU A 88 -11.11 0.48 4.97
N LEU A 89 -11.16 0.12 3.68
CA LEU A 89 -10.93 1.06 2.60
C LEU A 89 -12.00 2.17 2.56
N PRO A 90 -13.32 1.88 2.65
CA PRO A 90 -14.33 2.94 2.70
C PRO A 90 -14.16 3.87 3.90
N TYR A 91 -13.84 3.33 5.07
CA TYR A 91 -13.58 4.13 6.27
C TYR A 91 -12.35 5.02 6.10
N HIS A 92 -11.27 4.48 5.52
CA HIS A 92 -10.05 5.25 5.25
C HIS A 92 -10.27 6.36 4.23
N ILE A 93 -10.99 6.10 3.15
CA ILE A 93 -11.38 7.12 2.15
C ILE A 93 -12.18 8.24 2.81
N LYS A 94 -13.15 7.90 3.68
CA LYS A 94 -13.90 8.90 4.44
C LYS A 94 -13.00 9.78 5.32
N ASN A 95 -11.98 9.20 5.95
CA ASN A 95 -11.01 9.96 6.72
C ASN A 95 -10.14 10.86 5.82
N ILE A 96 -9.75 10.38 4.64
CA ILE A 96 -8.97 11.16 3.66
C ILE A 96 -9.78 12.39 3.25
N ASP A 97 -11.04 12.18 2.86
CA ASP A 97 -11.94 13.26 2.45
C ASP A 97 -12.15 14.27 3.58
N PHE A 98 -12.31 13.78 4.80
CA PHE A 98 -12.45 14.63 5.97
C PHE A 98 -11.22 15.50 6.21
N VAL A 99 -10.02 14.93 6.18
CA VAL A 99 -8.76 15.65 6.36
C VAL A 99 -8.54 16.65 5.22
N ASN A 100 -8.76 16.25 3.96
CA ASN A 100 -8.58 17.12 2.80
C ASN A 100 -9.50 18.35 2.84
N LYS A 101 -10.73 18.18 3.34
CA LYS A 101 -11.72 19.26 3.53
C LYS A 101 -11.50 20.09 4.79
N MET A 102 -10.56 19.73 5.67
CA MET A 102 -10.26 20.56 6.85
C MET A 102 -9.70 21.91 6.41
N GLU A 103 -10.31 22.97 6.92
CA GLU A 103 -9.76 24.32 6.80
C GLU A 103 -8.56 24.48 7.73
N ILE A 104 -7.68 25.41 7.36
CA ILE A 104 -6.53 25.80 8.17
C ILE A 104 -6.99 26.98 9.04
N PRO A 105 -7.31 26.76 10.33
CA PRO A 105 -7.82 27.82 11.18
C PRO A 105 -6.76 28.90 11.40
N VAL A 106 -7.19 30.14 11.65
CA VAL A 106 -6.27 31.26 11.97
C VAL A 106 -5.62 31.05 13.34
N ASP A 107 -6.37 30.50 14.30
CA ASP A 107 -5.85 30.19 15.63
C ASP A 107 -4.85 29.02 15.61
N SER A 108 -3.71 29.20 16.29
CA SER A 108 -2.63 28.21 16.30
C SER A 108 -2.98 26.97 17.13
N ASN A 109 -3.74 27.12 18.22
CA ASN A 109 -4.15 25.97 19.04
C ASN A 109 -5.16 25.09 18.30
N ALA A 110 -6.10 25.70 17.58
CA ALA A 110 -7.00 25.00 16.68
C ALA A 110 -6.23 24.27 15.56
N LEU A 111 -5.19 24.88 14.99
CA LEU A 111 -4.35 24.25 13.97
C LEU A 111 -3.60 23.03 14.54
N ILE A 112 -3.01 23.16 15.73
CA ILE A 112 -2.38 22.05 16.47
C ILE A 112 -3.39 20.91 16.66
N GLY A 113 -4.61 21.21 17.10
CA GLY A 113 -5.68 20.22 17.26
C GLY A 113 -6.04 19.49 15.97
N ASN A 114 -6.11 20.23 14.85
CA ASN A 114 -6.36 19.65 13.52
C ASN A 114 -5.21 18.75 13.05
N ILE A 115 -3.95 19.13 13.30
CA ILE A 115 -2.77 18.31 13.01
C ILE A 115 -2.86 17.00 13.80
N GLU A 116 -3.02 17.04 15.13
CA GLU A 116 -3.07 15.83 15.95
C GLU A 116 -4.23 14.90 15.56
N LYS A 117 -5.41 15.47 15.25
CA LYS A 117 -6.56 14.70 14.77
C LYS A 117 -6.24 13.99 13.45
N SER A 118 -5.62 14.70 12.51
CA SER A 118 -5.26 14.16 11.20
C SER A 118 -4.17 13.09 11.32
N ILE A 119 -3.18 13.28 12.19
CA ILE A 119 -2.14 12.29 12.47
C ILE A 119 -2.74 11.02 13.07
N ARG A 120 -3.69 11.12 14.02
CA ARG A 120 -4.39 9.96 14.58
C ARG A 120 -5.12 9.15 13.50
N MET A 121 -5.81 9.83 12.59
CA MET A 121 -6.50 9.19 11.46
C MET A 121 -5.52 8.55 10.47
N SER A 122 -4.42 9.25 10.15
CA SER A 122 -3.35 8.74 9.29
C SER A 122 -2.69 7.50 9.90
N ALA A 123 -2.31 7.53 11.18
CA ALA A 123 -1.70 6.39 11.88
C ALA A 123 -2.60 5.15 11.89
N TYR A 124 -3.91 5.32 12.12
CA TYR A 124 -4.89 4.23 12.01
C TYR A 124 -4.87 3.59 10.62
N GLY A 125 -4.86 4.43 9.58
CA GLY A 125 -4.89 4.04 8.17
C GLY A 125 -3.61 3.33 7.74
N ILE A 126 -2.45 3.95 7.98
CA ILE A 126 -1.12 3.42 7.67
C ILE A 126 -0.96 2.00 8.22
N VAL A 127 -1.26 1.78 9.50
CA VAL A 127 -1.07 0.46 10.13
C VAL A 127 -1.96 -0.61 9.52
N ARG A 128 -3.25 -0.31 9.29
CA ARG A 128 -4.21 -1.31 8.81
C ARG A 128 -4.07 -1.59 7.32
N ILE A 129 -3.81 -0.56 6.52
CA ILE A 129 -3.51 -0.70 5.09
C ILE A 129 -2.17 -1.41 4.91
N GLY A 130 -1.18 -1.06 5.73
CA GLY A 130 0.10 -1.73 5.82
C GLY A 130 -0.01 -3.22 6.14
N TYR A 131 -0.86 -3.59 7.09
CA TYR A 131 -1.17 -4.99 7.41
C TYR A 131 -1.77 -5.75 6.24
N VAL A 132 -2.70 -5.15 5.50
CA VAL A 132 -3.24 -5.77 4.27
C VAL A 132 -2.11 -6.06 3.28
N GLY A 133 -1.18 -5.12 3.11
CA GLY A 133 0.03 -5.35 2.30
C GLY A 133 0.85 -6.55 2.75
N LEU A 134 1.15 -6.64 4.05
CA LEU A 134 1.92 -7.76 4.64
C LEU A 134 1.19 -9.10 4.50
N ALA A 135 -0.11 -9.12 4.79
CA ALA A 135 -0.91 -10.33 4.70
C ALA A 135 -1.07 -10.81 3.25
N SER A 136 -1.30 -9.89 2.30
CA SER A 136 -1.35 -10.20 0.87
C SER A 136 -0.01 -10.69 0.33
N TRP A 137 1.13 -10.15 0.81
CA TRP A 137 2.46 -10.66 0.48
C TRP A 137 2.68 -12.08 1.01
N GLY A 138 2.31 -12.34 2.27
CA GLY A 138 2.39 -13.69 2.84
C GLY A 138 1.62 -14.73 2.00
N TRP A 139 0.54 -14.29 1.36
CA TRP A 139 -0.25 -15.13 0.46
C TRP A 139 0.37 -15.41 -0.89
N GLU A 140 1.00 -14.41 -1.48
CA GLU A 140 1.80 -14.60 -2.69
C GLU A 140 2.92 -15.62 -2.44
N MET A 141 3.59 -15.51 -1.27
CA MET A 141 4.62 -16.46 -0.84
C MET A 141 4.05 -17.86 -0.61
N LEU A 142 2.91 -17.98 0.07
CA LEU A 142 2.25 -19.28 0.27
C LEU A 142 1.86 -19.92 -1.06
N PHE A 143 1.29 -19.15 -2.00
CA PHE A 143 0.94 -19.64 -3.32
C PHE A 143 2.18 -20.14 -4.08
N LYS A 144 3.30 -19.40 -4.02
CA LYS A 144 4.58 -19.84 -4.57
C LYS A 144 5.02 -21.21 -4.04
N PHE A 145 4.83 -21.47 -2.74
CA PHE A 145 5.20 -22.76 -2.13
C PHE A 145 4.22 -23.90 -2.48
N ILE A 146 2.93 -23.59 -2.61
CA ILE A 146 1.90 -24.60 -2.91
C ILE A 146 1.84 -24.92 -4.39
N TYR A 147 2.19 -23.97 -5.27
CA TYR A 147 2.10 -24.12 -6.72
C TYR A 147 2.74 -25.43 -7.25
N PRO A 148 3.98 -25.82 -6.86
CA PRO A 148 4.59 -27.07 -7.29
C PRO A 148 3.91 -28.35 -6.78
N LEU A 149 3.06 -28.24 -5.76
CA LEU A 149 2.27 -29.36 -5.22
C LEU A 149 0.95 -29.57 -5.96
N ILE A 150 0.48 -28.55 -6.68
CA ILE A 150 -0.82 -28.56 -7.39
C ILE A 150 -0.68 -28.54 -8.92
N ALA A 151 0.49 -28.13 -9.44
CA ALA A 151 0.86 -28.17 -10.84
C ALA A 151 2.04 -29.13 -11.07
N ARG A 152 2.01 -29.88 -12.18
CA ARG A 152 3.05 -30.85 -12.55
C ARG A 152 4.29 -30.18 -13.14
N ASP A 153 4.15 -28.96 -13.66
CA ASP A 153 5.23 -28.21 -14.28
C ASP A 153 5.99 -27.44 -13.20
N LYS A 154 7.30 -27.72 -13.07
CA LYS A 154 8.17 -27.19 -11.98
C LYS A 154 8.86 -25.87 -12.32
N GLU A 155 8.81 -25.43 -13.58
CA GLU A 155 9.40 -24.15 -13.98
C GLU A 155 8.50 -22.98 -13.59
N TYR A 156 9.13 -21.81 -13.42
CA TYR A 156 8.69 -20.57 -12.77
C TYR A 156 7.45 -19.87 -13.38
N ILE A 157 6.37 -20.61 -13.64
CA ILE A 157 5.17 -20.16 -14.33
C ILE A 157 4.19 -19.44 -13.37
N TYR A 158 4.36 -19.59 -12.05
CA TYR A 158 3.41 -19.03 -11.08
C TYR A 158 3.35 -17.49 -11.10
N SER A 159 4.46 -16.80 -11.41
CA SER A 159 4.47 -15.33 -11.47
C SER A 159 3.59 -14.82 -12.60
N ASP A 160 3.59 -15.52 -13.74
CA ASP A 160 2.77 -15.15 -14.90
C ASP A 160 1.27 -15.38 -14.65
N LEU A 161 0.92 -16.20 -13.66
CA LEU A 161 -0.46 -16.33 -13.17
C LEU A 161 -0.92 -15.16 -12.31
N LEU A 162 0.02 -14.34 -11.80
CA LEU A 162 -0.27 -13.26 -10.86
C LEU A 162 -0.15 -11.86 -11.48
N ILE A 163 0.09 -11.75 -12.79
CA ILE A 163 0.22 -10.47 -13.52
C ILE A 163 -1.06 -10.08 -14.28
N GLY A 164 -1.03 -8.90 -14.90
CA GLY A 164 -2.06 -8.47 -15.86
C GLY A 164 -3.40 -8.11 -15.22
N MET A 165 -3.41 -7.65 -13.97
CA MET A 165 -4.63 -7.19 -13.32
C MET A 165 -4.73 -5.68 -13.41
N PRO A 166 -5.93 -5.11 -13.61
CA PRO A 166 -6.13 -3.68 -13.46
C PRO A 166 -5.89 -3.30 -11.99
N ASN A 167 -5.05 -2.29 -11.77
CA ASN A 167 -4.67 -1.79 -10.46
C ASN A 167 -4.34 -0.29 -10.55
N LYS A 168 -4.12 0.35 -9.40
CA LYS A 168 -3.76 1.78 -9.31
C LYS A 168 -2.39 2.10 -9.88
N VAL A 169 -1.47 1.13 -9.94
CA VAL A 169 -0.16 1.31 -10.59
C VAL A 169 -0.32 1.50 -12.10
N LEU A 170 -1.14 0.66 -12.74
CA LEU A 170 -1.46 0.78 -14.16
C LEU A 170 -2.15 2.10 -14.45
N GLU A 171 -3.14 2.47 -13.64
CA GLU A 171 -3.83 3.76 -13.76
C GLU A 171 -2.86 4.95 -13.62
N PHE A 172 -1.95 4.90 -12.64
CA PHE A 172 -0.89 5.90 -12.46
C PHE A 172 0.00 6.02 -13.69
N ASN A 173 0.50 4.89 -14.21
CA ASN A 173 1.39 4.87 -15.37
C ASN A 173 0.68 5.35 -16.64
N GLN A 174 -0.58 4.93 -16.84
CA GLN A 174 -1.41 5.35 -17.96
C GLN A 174 -1.62 6.87 -17.95
N THR A 175 -2.08 7.43 -16.84
CA THR A 175 -2.27 8.89 -16.73
C THR A 175 -0.95 9.66 -16.90
N LEU A 176 0.16 9.14 -16.37
CA LEU A 176 1.47 9.77 -16.54
C LEU A 176 1.93 9.76 -18.01
N TRP A 177 1.75 8.64 -18.72
CA TRP A 177 2.06 8.52 -20.14
C TRP A 177 1.19 9.44 -21.00
N GLU A 178 -0.11 9.51 -20.70
CA GLU A 178 -1.05 10.41 -21.38
C GLU A 178 -0.63 11.88 -21.22
N VAL A 179 -0.25 12.31 -20.01
CA VAL A 179 0.26 13.68 -19.76
C VAL A 179 1.57 13.92 -20.51
N ALA A 180 2.47 12.92 -20.56
CA ALA A 180 3.76 13.05 -21.21
C ALA A 180 3.62 13.28 -22.72
N ASN A 181 2.73 12.52 -23.36
CA ASN A 181 2.53 12.48 -24.81
C ASN A 181 1.43 13.44 -25.32
N GLU A 182 0.72 14.16 -24.43
CA GLU A 182 -0.20 15.22 -24.84
C GLU A 182 0.55 16.39 -25.49
N THR A 183 0.05 16.77 -26.68
CA THR A 183 0.62 17.80 -27.56
C THR A 183 -0.05 19.16 -27.35
N ASP A 184 -1.33 19.18 -26.97
CA ASP A 184 -2.04 20.41 -26.62
C ASP A 184 -1.61 20.87 -25.23
N ASN A 185 -0.95 22.04 -25.15
CA ASN A 185 -0.46 22.60 -23.89
C ASN A 185 -1.58 22.87 -22.87
N SER A 186 -2.75 23.32 -23.30
CA SER A 186 -3.87 23.63 -22.38
C SER A 186 -4.41 22.33 -21.78
N LYS A 187 -4.58 21.31 -22.62
CA LYS A 187 -5.04 20.00 -22.18
C LYS A 187 -4.00 19.30 -21.31
N LYS A 188 -2.71 19.42 -21.65
CA LYS A 188 -1.59 18.91 -20.86
C LYS A 188 -1.58 19.50 -19.44
N VAL A 189 -1.79 20.80 -19.29
CA VAL A 189 -1.86 21.46 -17.97
C VAL A 189 -3.03 20.92 -17.15
N MET A 190 -4.21 20.76 -17.75
CA MET A 190 -5.38 20.20 -17.06
C MET A 190 -5.15 18.74 -16.63
N MET A 191 -4.59 17.91 -17.52
CA MET A 191 -4.30 16.50 -17.22
C MET A 191 -3.21 16.38 -16.16
N TYR A 192 -2.18 17.22 -16.21
CA TYR A 192 -1.14 17.30 -15.18
C TYR A 192 -1.73 17.66 -13.81
N GLN A 193 -2.63 18.64 -13.75
CA GLN A 193 -3.29 19.01 -12.51
C GLN A 193 -4.17 17.87 -11.97
N SER A 194 -4.93 17.20 -12.84
CA SER A 194 -5.73 16.02 -12.47
C SER A 194 -4.86 14.87 -11.95
N PHE A 195 -3.72 14.62 -12.59
CA PHE A 195 -2.73 13.64 -12.14
C PHE A 195 -2.21 13.98 -10.73
N LEU A 196 -1.81 15.23 -10.50
CA LEU A 196 -1.41 15.71 -9.19
C LEU A 196 -2.53 15.57 -8.16
N ASP A 197 -3.77 15.82 -8.58
CA ASP A 197 -4.91 15.74 -7.70
C ASP A 197 -5.15 14.34 -7.16
N LYS A 198 -4.94 13.35 -8.02
CA LYS A 198 -5.14 11.94 -7.73
C LYS A 198 -3.95 11.24 -7.09
N PHE A 199 -2.73 11.56 -7.55
CA PHE A 199 -1.51 10.81 -7.23
C PHE A 199 -0.41 11.66 -6.61
N GLY A 200 -0.59 12.97 -6.56
CA GLY A 200 0.46 13.88 -6.12
C GLY A 200 0.80 13.79 -4.63
N SER A 201 -0.07 13.18 -3.81
CA SER A 201 0.20 12.91 -2.39
C SER A 201 1.09 11.69 -2.15
N VAL A 202 1.43 10.91 -3.19
CA VAL A 202 2.27 9.72 -3.04
C VAL A 202 3.69 10.10 -2.59
N VAL A 203 4.18 9.40 -1.56
CA VAL A 203 5.55 9.49 -1.03
C VAL A 203 6.07 8.07 -0.80
N ASP A 204 7.35 7.86 -1.05
CA ASP A 204 8.04 6.59 -0.80
C ASP A 204 8.52 6.41 0.65
N ASP A 205 8.12 7.31 1.55
CA ASP A 205 8.47 7.28 2.96
C ASP A 205 7.29 7.76 3.80
N MET A 206 7.23 7.23 5.01
CA MET A 206 6.29 7.72 6.01
C MET A 206 6.70 9.14 6.43
N ASP A 207 7.97 9.39 6.77
CA ASP A 207 8.38 10.62 7.47
C ASP A 207 7.87 11.93 6.84
N LEU A 208 7.14 12.72 7.65
CA LEU A 208 6.51 13.96 7.20
C LEU A 208 7.50 15.05 6.80
N SER A 209 8.81 14.88 6.96
CA SER A 209 9.83 15.78 6.39
C SER A 209 10.01 15.63 4.89
N PHE A 210 9.67 14.47 4.31
CA PHE A 210 9.77 14.25 2.88
C PHE A 210 8.64 14.95 2.11
N ARG A 211 9.05 15.75 1.12
CA ARG A 211 8.15 16.39 0.16
C ARG A 211 7.44 15.36 -0.72
N THR A 212 6.14 15.56 -0.91
CA THR A 212 5.27 14.78 -1.82
C THR A 212 5.55 15.10 -3.29
N PHE A 213 4.98 14.33 -4.22
CA PHE A 213 5.10 14.64 -5.65
C PHE A 213 4.57 16.03 -6.01
N ARG A 214 3.47 16.50 -5.38
CA ARG A 214 2.96 17.87 -5.56
C ARG A 214 4.00 18.94 -5.25
N GLU A 215 4.89 18.65 -4.30
CA GLU A 215 5.93 19.58 -3.83
C GLU A 215 7.26 19.44 -4.60
N LYS A 216 7.33 18.53 -5.59
CA LYS A 216 8.53 18.23 -6.38
C LYS A 216 8.24 18.29 -7.90
N PRO A 217 7.99 19.48 -8.46
CA PRO A 217 7.71 19.63 -9.90
C PRO A 217 8.83 19.07 -10.79
N ASN A 218 10.09 19.22 -10.38
CA ASN A 218 11.24 18.68 -11.11
C ASN A 218 11.25 17.15 -11.18
N ALA A 219 10.82 16.46 -10.11
CA ALA A 219 10.76 15.00 -10.10
C ALA A 219 9.70 14.50 -11.07
N ILE A 220 8.53 15.16 -11.12
CA ILE A 220 7.48 14.79 -12.07
C ILE A 220 7.91 15.11 -13.49
N LYS A 221 8.61 16.24 -13.73
CA LYS A 221 9.17 16.54 -15.05
C LYS A 221 10.08 15.43 -15.55
N ILE A 222 10.98 14.93 -14.71
CA ILE A 222 11.85 13.78 -15.03
C ILE A 222 11.01 12.54 -15.36
N LEU A 223 9.97 12.25 -14.56
CA LEU A 223 9.08 11.12 -14.82
C LEU A 223 8.33 11.27 -16.15
N LEU A 224 7.83 12.45 -16.47
CA LEU A 224 7.17 12.73 -17.75
C LEU A 224 8.15 12.56 -18.92
N ASP A 225 9.37 13.08 -18.78
CA ASP A 225 10.40 12.94 -19.81
C ASP A 225 10.78 11.46 -20.05
N LEU A 226 10.82 10.63 -19.00
CA LEU A 226 11.06 9.19 -19.11
C LEU A 226 9.92 8.40 -19.78
N ASN A 227 8.70 8.95 -19.83
CA ASN A 227 7.53 8.33 -20.45
C ASN A 227 7.23 8.86 -21.86
N LYS A 228 8.04 9.80 -22.36
CA LYS A 228 7.95 10.23 -23.76
C LYS A 228 8.37 9.09 -24.68
N ASP A 229 7.58 8.88 -25.73
CA ASP A 229 7.88 7.91 -26.80
C ASP A 229 8.04 6.45 -26.30
N THR A 230 7.57 6.15 -25.08
CA THR A 230 7.49 4.78 -24.58
C THR A 230 6.24 4.09 -25.11
N ILE A 231 6.24 2.76 -25.10
CA ILE A 231 5.06 1.96 -25.42
C ILE A 231 3.90 2.38 -24.50
N GLU A 232 2.73 2.59 -25.10
CA GLU A 232 1.49 2.87 -24.37
C GLU A 232 1.21 1.79 -23.32
N PRO A 233 0.97 2.15 -22.04
CA PRO A 233 0.79 1.18 -20.97
C PRO A 233 -0.34 0.16 -21.23
N ASP A 234 -1.41 0.54 -21.91
CA ASP A 234 -2.49 -0.38 -22.30
C ASP A 234 -2.02 -1.48 -23.28
N ILE A 235 -1.11 -1.16 -24.20
CA ILE A 235 -0.52 -2.15 -25.11
C ILE A 235 0.35 -3.14 -24.32
N ASP A 236 1.15 -2.65 -23.37
CA ASP A 236 1.96 -3.51 -22.49
C ASP A 236 1.08 -4.36 -21.56
N HIS A 237 -0.04 -3.81 -21.11
CA HIS A 237 -1.04 -4.51 -20.33
C HIS A 237 -1.67 -5.67 -21.12
N GLN A 238 -2.06 -5.44 -22.38
CA GLN A 238 -2.58 -6.51 -23.26
C GLN A 238 -1.56 -7.63 -23.47
N LYS A 239 -0.28 -7.30 -23.70
CA LYS A 239 0.78 -8.32 -23.80
C LYS A 239 0.90 -9.15 -22.51
N THR A 240 0.74 -8.50 -21.37
CA THR A 240 0.77 -9.15 -20.05
C THR A 240 -0.44 -10.05 -19.84
N LEU A 241 -1.63 -9.64 -20.25
CA LEU A 241 -2.84 -10.47 -20.26
C LEU A 241 -2.69 -11.70 -21.15
N ASN A 242 -2.11 -11.56 -22.34
CA ASN A 242 -1.87 -12.67 -23.25
C ASN A 242 -0.90 -13.70 -22.65
N ARG A 243 0.16 -13.24 -21.97
CA ARG A 243 1.07 -14.12 -21.22
C ARG A 243 0.36 -14.88 -20.10
N TYR A 244 -0.49 -14.20 -19.34
CA TYR A 244 -1.33 -14.83 -18.31
C TYR A 244 -2.24 -15.91 -18.91
N GLN A 245 -2.94 -15.62 -20.02
CA GLN A 245 -3.83 -16.57 -20.68
C GLN A 245 -3.09 -17.79 -21.24
N SER A 246 -1.97 -17.56 -21.93
CA SER A 246 -1.12 -18.62 -22.47
C SER A 246 -0.63 -19.53 -21.35
N THR A 247 -0.14 -18.92 -20.27
CA THR A 247 0.28 -19.61 -19.06
C THR A 247 -0.86 -20.46 -18.49
N LEU A 248 -2.03 -19.88 -18.23
CA LEU A 248 -3.18 -20.56 -17.66
C LEU A 248 -3.61 -21.79 -18.49
N ASN A 249 -3.56 -21.68 -19.82
CA ASN A 249 -3.92 -22.78 -20.74
C ASN A 249 -2.85 -23.89 -20.80
N SER A 250 -1.60 -23.58 -20.44
CA SER A 250 -0.49 -24.52 -20.48
C SER A 250 -0.29 -25.33 -19.19
N VAL A 251 -0.84 -24.86 -18.05
CA VAL A 251 -0.61 -25.49 -16.74
C VAL A 251 -1.22 -26.90 -16.69
N LYS A 252 -0.39 -27.90 -16.38
CA LYS A 252 -0.85 -29.26 -16.10
C LYS A 252 -1.17 -29.43 -14.61
N LEU A 253 -2.44 -29.57 -14.27
CA LEU A 253 -2.89 -29.61 -12.87
C LEU A 253 -3.01 -31.02 -12.31
N ILE A 254 -2.76 -31.14 -11.01
CA ILE A 254 -3.05 -32.32 -10.19
C ILE A 254 -4.46 -32.20 -9.58
N ILE A 255 -4.91 -30.97 -9.34
CA ILE A 255 -6.25 -30.64 -8.81
C ILE A 255 -7.23 -30.28 -9.93
N PRO A 256 -8.56 -30.31 -9.70
CA PRO A 256 -9.51 -29.89 -10.71
C PRO A 256 -9.39 -28.39 -11.04
N PHE A 257 -9.44 -28.06 -12.33
CA PHE A 257 -9.21 -26.72 -12.86
C PHE A 257 -10.06 -25.60 -12.22
N PRO A 258 -11.36 -25.80 -11.89
CA PRO A 258 -12.14 -24.76 -11.21
C PRO A 258 -11.59 -24.35 -9.84
N PHE A 259 -11.07 -25.30 -9.07
CA PHE A 259 -10.44 -25.00 -7.76
C PHE A 259 -9.15 -24.22 -7.94
N PHE A 260 -8.36 -24.58 -8.94
CA PHE A 260 -7.12 -23.87 -9.28
C PHE A 260 -7.38 -22.42 -9.71
N ILE A 261 -8.31 -22.19 -10.64
CA ILE A 261 -8.68 -20.83 -11.07
C ILE A 261 -9.16 -20.00 -9.88
N ASN A 262 -10.00 -20.57 -9.00
CA ASN A 262 -10.49 -19.84 -7.83
C ASN A 262 -9.34 -19.44 -6.90
N LEU A 263 -8.37 -20.34 -6.67
CA LEU A 263 -7.18 -20.03 -5.89
C LEU A 263 -6.36 -18.92 -6.56
N VAL A 264 -6.06 -19.04 -7.85
CA VAL A 264 -5.33 -18.02 -8.63
C VAL A 264 -6.02 -16.67 -8.53
N ASN A 265 -7.32 -16.60 -8.76
CA ASN A 265 -8.10 -15.36 -8.69
C ASN A 265 -8.08 -14.71 -7.29
N LYS A 266 -8.11 -15.51 -6.22
CA LYS A 266 -7.99 -15.00 -4.85
C LYS A 266 -6.61 -14.42 -4.57
N VAL A 267 -5.54 -15.10 -4.98
CA VAL A 267 -4.16 -14.61 -4.80
C VAL A 267 -3.95 -13.35 -5.63
N ARG A 268 -4.42 -13.36 -6.88
CA ARG A 268 -4.48 -12.20 -7.78
C ARG A 268 -5.15 -10.99 -7.13
N ALA A 269 -6.36 -11.17 -6.58
CA ALA A 269 -7.05 -10.09 -5.87
C ALA A 269 -6.21 -9.52 -4.73
N ASN A 270 -5.51 -10.36 -3.96
CA ASN A 270 -4.62 -9.92 -2.89
C ASN A 270 -3.38 -9.16 -3.40
N VAL A 271 -2.80 -9.59 -4.52
CA VAL A 271 -1.71 -8.85 -5.17
C VAL A 271 -2.17 -7.45 -5.57
N VAL A 272 -3.37 -7.31 -6.15
CA VAL A 272 -3.96 -5.99 -6.44
C VAL A 272 -4.09 -5.16 -5.16
N LEU A 273 -4.62 -5.73 -4.07
CA LEU A 273 -4.71 -5.02 -2.79
C LEU A 273 -3.34 -4.53 -2.31
N ARG A 274 -2.31 -5.38 -2.41
CA ARG A 274 -0.94 -5.06 -2.00
C ARG A 274 -0.34 -3.91 -2.82
N GLU A 275 -0.62 -3.85 -4.10
CA GLU A 275 -0.11 -2.82 -5.00
C GLU A 275 -0.88 -1.51 -4.85
N ASP A 276 -2.21 -1.60 -4.77
CA ASP A 276 -3.11 -0.46 -4.62
C ASP A 276 -2.91 0.27 -3.29
N ARG A 277 -2.57 -0.45 -2.22
CA ARG A 277 -2.42 0.10 -0.86
C ARG A 277 -1.57 1.37 -0.81
N ARG A 278 -0.51 1.43 -1.62
CA ARG A 278 0.48 2.52 -1.63
C ARG A 278 -0.13 3.85 -2.04
N PHE A 279 -1.19 3.80 -2.83
CA PHE A 279 -1.95 4.97 -3.28
C PHE A 279 -2.99 5.44 -2.26
N TYR A 280 -3.12 4.75 -1.12
CA TYR A 280 -4.05 5.10 -0.05
C TYR A 280 -3.32 5.42 1.27
N GLU A 281 -2.17 4.79 1.50
CA GLU A 281 -1.46 4.81 2.78
C GLU A 281 -1.06 6.21 3.27
N PHE A 282 -0.50 7.04 2.37
CA PHE A 282 0.07 8.36 2.69
C PHE A 282 -0.70 9.53 2.07
N VAL A 283 -1.94 9.30 1.61
CA VAL A 283 -2.71 10.35 0.88
C VAL A 283 -2.96 11.60 1.74
N MET A 284 -3.14 11.42 3.04
CA MET A 284 -3.35 12.52 3.99
C MET A 284 -2.09 13.35 4.24
N ASP A 285 -0.90 12.80 3.94
CA ASP A 285 0.37 13.38 4.39
C ASP A 285 0.65 14.72 3.73
N TYR A 286 0.19 14.94 2.49
CA TYR A 286 0.25 16.26 1.86
C TYR A 286 -0.47 17.32 2.69
N LYS A 287 -1.72 17.07 3.07
CA LYS A 287 -2.53 18.02 3.84
C LYS A 287 -1.97 18.23 5.25
N ILE A 288 -1.50 17.16 5.89
CA ILE A 288 -0.82 17.21 7.19
C ILE A 288 0.44 18.07 7.10
N ARG A 289 1.27 17.87 6.07
CA ARG A 289 2.47 18.68 5.81
C ARG A 289 2.12 20.14 5.62
N VAL A 290 1.09 20.46 4.82
CA VAL A 290 0.63 21.85 4.63
C VAL A 290 0.28 22.50 5.98
N MET A 291 -0.44 21.78 6.86
CA MET A 291 -0.76 22.30 8.20
C MET A 291 0.48 22.49 9.09
N ILE A 292 1.43 21.55 9.05
CA ILE A 292 2.69 21.64 9.80
C ILE A 292 3.55 22.81 9.31
N LEU A 293 3.70 22.97 7.99
CA LEU A 293 4.45 24.07 7.38
C LEU A 293 3.83 25.42 7.74
N GLU A 294 2.50 25.50 7.74
CA GLU A 294 1.78 26.70 8.16
C GLU A 294 2.02 27.03 9.64
N LEU A 295 2.00 26.02 10.53
CA LEU A 295 2.34 26.21 11.94
C LEU A 295 3.78 26.74 12.10
N GLY A 296 4.72 26.18 11.34
CA GLY A 296 6.10 26.64 11.29
C GLY A 296 6.22 28.12 10.89
N LYS A 297 5.50 28.54 9.84
CA LYS A 297 5.45 29.94 9.40
C LYS A 297 4.95 30.87 10.50
N ARG A 298 3.85 30.53 11.18
CA ARG A 298 3.28 31.35 12.27
C ARG A 298 4.23 31.51 13.45
N LYS A 299 5.07 30.50 13.69
CA LYS A 299 6.08 30.50 14.75
C LYS A 299 7.45 31.03 14.30
N ASN A 300 7.56 31.54 13.06
CA ASN A 300 8.82 32.00 12.46
C ASN A 300 9.93 30.93 12.48
N ILE A 301 9.58 29.67 12.25
CA ILE A 301 10.52 28.54 12.18
C ILE A 301 10.76 28.19 10.71
N ALA A 302 12.02 28.19 10.27
CA ALA A 302 12.39 27.79 8.91
C ALA A 302 12.07 26.30 8.67
N GLU A 303 11.68 25.93 7.43
CA GLU A 303 11.37 24.54 7.06
C GLU A 303 12.51 23.57 7.39
N SER A 304 13.76 24.00 7.20
CA SER A 304 14.97 23.23 7.52
C SER A 304 15.14 22.91 9.01
N GLU A 305 14.54 23.71 9.90
CA GLU A 305 14.58 23.50 11.35
C GLU A 305 13.31 22.84 11.88
N LEU A 306 12.19 23.04 11.18
CA LEU A 306 10.85 22.60 11.58
C LEU A 306 10.81 21.09 11.92
N PHE A 307 11.36 20.27 11.03
CA PHE A 307 11.36 18.80 11.19
C PHE A 307 12.41 18.29 12.20
N ASN A 308 13.37 19.14 12.59
CA ASN A 308 14.37 18.84 13.62
C ASN A 308 13.89 19.17 15.03
N LYS A 309 12.70 19.76 15.17
CA LYS A 309 12.02 19.99 16.46
C LYS A 309 11.06 18.83 16.75
N SER A 310 10.91 18.52 18.03
CA SER A 310 9.88 17.61 18.53
C SER A 310 8.51 18.28 18.51
N TRP A 311 7.45 17.48 18.56
CA TRP A 311 6.08 17.98 18.60
C TRP A 311 5.83 18.90 19.82
N GLU A 312 6.37 18.57 20.99
CA GLU A 312 6.24 19.41 22.19
C GLU A 312 6.97 20.75 22.05
N GLU A 313 8.11 20.78 21.35
CA GLU A 313 8.81 22.03 21.04
C GLU A 313 8.03 22.89 20.05
N LEU A 314 7.29 22.29 19.11
CA LEU A 314 6.45 23.04 18.16
C LEU A 314 5.16 23.56 18.78
N LYS A 315 4.63 22.94 19.83
CA LYS A 315 3.41 23.41 20.50
C LYS A 315 3.64 24.67 21.32
N LYS A 316 4.80 24.79 21.98
CA LYS A 316 5.21 25.99 22.74
C LYS A 316 5.36 27.20 21.83
#